data_AF-A0A2I0AZ14-F1
#
_entry.id   AF-A0A2I0AZ14-F1
#
_cell.length_a   1.000
_cell.length_b   1.000
_cell.length_c   1.000
_cell.angle_alpha   90.00
_cell.angle_beta   90.00
_cell.angle_gamma   90.00
#
_symmetry.space_group_name_H-M   'P 1'
#
loop_
_entity.id
_entity.type
_entity.pdbx_description
1 polymer ?
#
loop_
_entity_poly.entity_id
_entity_poly.type
_entity_poly.pdbx_seq_one_letter_code
_entity_poly.pdbx_strand_id
1 'polypeptide(L)'
;MAGILGLIAGLVSGGLRHPQMVTLRWALQILATWYGTLLLCGRLCLSAKFPFVRRFAALEQDKREKILRSWASSSFLHLRMMYVCLKCVTLRHYFSKVNEKNENPSWKAIGYCGPDGGSVVAGVLADAGYKVLVLEKGNYFSRSDLSLLEGPTCTEMYEGGGIIATDNVAVVILAGSTVGGGSAINWSASIRTPDNVRREWCEVHRLPLFGSRVFDKALDVVCRRMGVQSHVEKEGFNNAVLRRGCAAAGFPISDVPCNAPPEHYCGWCHLGCRDGKKQSSLETWLADMASSGNGLVLPGCRASGSRAEALQFQIKSKVTVVAGGALNTPQLLKRSGLKNKHVGKNLHLHPTVMAWGYFPERSYEGGILTSMATVGAAGSAIIQTPALHPGMYSALVPWLSAADFRQRMRRFARTAHVFALVRDEGSGTVDYPGSVTHRLTGRDEKRLREGLVAAVRVMAAAGAEEVGTQNVGGEKDEVEEMVKGVRRRRMGDLRTPLCSAHQMGSCRMGASPENGAVSPEGEAWEVEGLFVTDGSVIPTAVGVNPMVTVQAIAYCVAQNVVQHLQGKKTA
;
A
#
# COMPACT_ATOMS: atom_id res chain seq x y z
N MET A 1 0.17 13.48 29.95
CA MET A 1 -0.30 14.50 28.98
C MET A 1 0.81 15.44 28.53
N ALA A 2 1.36 16.34 29.36
CA ALA A 2 2.31 17.37 28.91
C ALA A 2 3.48 16.87 28.04
N GLY A 3 4.22 15.84 28.50
CA GLY A 3 5.33 15.26 27.73
C GLY A 3 4.95 14.62 26.39
N ILE A 4 3.69 14.24 26.19
CA ILE A 4 3.20 13.67 24.91
C ILE A 4 3.11 14.77 23.85
N LEU A 5 2.70 15.99 24.20
CA LEU A 5 2.67 17.11 23.25
C LEU A 5 4.08 17.55 22.85
N GLY A 6 5.05 17.50 23.77
CA GLY A 6 6.47 17.71 23.45
C GLY A 6 7.04 16.61 22.53
N LEU A 7 6.73 15.34 22.79
CA LEU A 7 7.11 14.22 21.92
C LEU A 7 6.46 14.29 20.54
N ILE A 8 5.19 14.68 20.44
CA ILE A 8 4.53 14.94 19.16
C ILE A 8 5.26 16.06 18.43
N ALA A 9 5.58 17.18 19.08
CA ALA A 9 6.35 18.26 18.45
C ALA A 9 7.72 17.81 17.93
N GLY A 10 8.42 16.92 18.66
CA GLY A 10 9.69 16.32 18.23
C GLY A 10 9.56 15.35 17.04
N LEU A 11 8.58 14.45 17.05
CA LEU A 11 8.29 13.58 15.90
C LEU A 11 7.94 14.39 14.65
N VAL A 12 7.15 15.44 14.86
CA VAL A 12 6.70 16.39 13.84
C VAL A 12 7.85 17.25 13.31
N SER A 13 8.93 17.46 14.06
CA SER A 13 10.13 18.15 13.59
C SER A 13 11.12 17.25 12.85
N GLY A 14 11.29 15.99 13.27
CA GLY A 14 12.34 15.09 12.76
C GLY A 14 11.96 14.06 11.69
N GLY A 15 10.84 13.34 11.85
CA GLY A 15 10.66 12.02 11.21
C GLY A 15 9.73 11.92 10.00
N LEU A 16 8.63 12.67 9.96
CA LEU A 16 7.56 12.51 8.97
C LEU A 16 7.56 13.64 7.93
N ARG A 17 7.93 13.32 6.68
CA ARG A 17 7.93 14.25 5.53
C ARG A 17 6.65 14.11 4.70
N HIS A 18 5.58 14.75 5.14
CA HIS A 18 4.32 14.87 4.40
C HIS A 18 3.79 16.32 4.49
N PRO A 19 3.23 16.93 3.43
CA PRO A 19 2.87 18.36 3.44
C PRO A 19 1.97 18.76 4.61
N GLN A 20 0.99 17.91 4.95
CA GLN A 20 0.05 18.16 6.05
C GLN A 20 0.68 18.13 7.45
N MET A 21 1.95 17.75 7.59
CA MET A 21 2.69 17.90 8.85
C MET A 21 2.94 19.38 9.19
N VAL A 22 3.03 20.27 8.18
CA VAL A 22 3.07 21.72 8.39
C VAL A 22 1.72 22.22 8.90
N THR A 23 0.63 21.78 8.29
CA THR A 23 -0.75 22.05 8.75
C THR A 23 -0.95 21.57 10.20
N LEU A 24 -0.43 20.39 10.55
CA LEU A 24 -0.47 19.83 11.90
C LEU A 24 0.37 20.65 12.91
N ARG A 25 1.57 21.13 12.53
CA ARG A 25 2.38 22.05 13.37
C ARG A 25 1.56 23.29 13.72
N TRP A 26 1.05 23.99 12.71
CA TRP A 26 0.25 25.20 12.91
C TRP A 26 -1.00 24.94 13.74
N ALA A 27 -1.75 23.87 13.45
CA ALA A 27 -2.95 23.53 14.21
C ALA A 27 -2.64 23.20 15.69
N LEU A 28 -1.55 22.48 15.98
CA LEU A 28 -1.11 22.22 17.36
C LEU A 28 -0.63 23.49 18.08
N GLN A 29 0.08 24.39 17.40
CA GLN A 29 0.49 25.68 17.95
C GLN A 29 -0.72 26.57 18.26
N ILE A 30 -1.69 26.64 17.34
CA ILE A 30 -2.96 27.34 17.53
C ILE A 30 -3.73 26.74 18.72
N LEU A 31 -3.83 25.41 18.81
CA LEU A 31 -4.50 24.69 19.91
C LEU A 31 -3.81 24.87 21.28
N ALA A 32 -2.53 25.27 21.32
CA ALA A 32 -1.84 25.64 22.56
C ALA A 32 -2.22 27.04 23.06
N THR A 33 -2.81 27.89 22.21
CA THR A 33 -3.33 29.21 22.59
C THR A 33 -4.78 29.13 23.09
N TRP A 34 -5.24 30.18 23.78
CA TRP A 34 -6.62 30.28 24.25
C TRP A 34 -7.58 30.59 23.09
N TYR A 35 -7.30 31.61 22.27
CA TYR A 35 -8.05 31.91 21.05
C TYR A 35 -8.19 30.68 20.13
N GLY A 36 -7.09 29.99 19.86
CA GLY A 36 -7.07 28.83 18.99
C GLY A 36 -7.72 27.58 19.59
N THR A 37 -7.71 27.44 20.92
CA THR A 37 -8.57 26.45 21.58
C THR A 37 -10.04 26.79 21.35
N LEU A 38 -10.46 28.04 21.55
CA LEU A 38 -11.87 28.44 21.31
C LEU A 38 -12.30 28.24 19.85
N LEU A 39 -11.43 28.59 18.89
CA LEU A 39 -11.67 28.42 17.46
C LEU A 39 -11.84 26.95 17.06
N LEU A 40 -10.97 26.05 17.54
CA LEU A 40 -10.95 24.65 17.13
C LEU A 40 -11.84 23.73 17.99
N CYS A 41 -12.08 24.09 19.26
CA CYS A 41 -12.86 23.28 20.21
C CYS A 41 -14.29 23.79 20.42
N GLY A 42 -14.59 25.01 19.99
CA GLY A 42 -15.88 25.66 20.20
C GLY A 42 -16.24 25.79 21.68
N ARG A 43 -17.54 25.76 21.99
CA ARG A 43 -18.07 25.99 23.34
C ARG A 43 -17.60 24.96 24.39
N LEU A 44 -17.06 23.81 23.99
CA LEU A 44 -16.60 22.75 24.91
C LEU A 44 -15.35 23.12 25.73
N CYS A 45 -14.62 24.17 25.35
CA CYS A 45 -13.49 24.68 26.14
C CYS A 45 -13.84 25.83 27.09
N LEU A 46 -15.12 26.23 27.16
CA LEU A 46 -15.57 27.32 28.04
C LEU A 46 -15.65 26.86 29.50
N SER A 47 -15.45 27.82 30.40
CA SER A 47 -15.41 27.63 31.86
C SER A 47 -16.15 28.79 32.53
N ALA A 48 -16.98 28.50 33.53
CA ALA A 48 -17.65 29.52 34.35
C ALA A 48 -16.70 30.26 35.32
N LYS A 49 -15.46 29.77 35.46
CA LYS A 49 -14.39 30.38 36.28
C LYS A 49 -13.24 30.81 35.38
N PHE A 50 -12.62 31.95 35.70
CA PHE A 50 -11.45 32.47 34.97
C PHE A 50 -10.27 31.48 35.01
N PRO A 51 -9.50 31.30 33.91
CA PRO A 51 -9.75 31.82 32.57
C PRO A 51 -10.98 31.17 31.91
N PHE A 52 -11.88 32.00 31.40
CA PHE A 52 -13.17 31.56 30.84
C PHE A 52 -13.01 30.67 29.58
N VAL A 53 -11.84 30.69 28.95
CA VAL A 53 -11.41 29.75 27.92
C VAL A 53 -10.25 28.93 28.48
N ARG A 54 -10.47 27.64 28.72
CA ARG A 54 -9.41 26.70 29.13
C ARG A 54 -8.70 26.16 27.88
N ARG A 55 -7.37 26.19 27.85
CA ARG A 55 -6.56 25.59 26.77
C ARG A 55 -6.83 24.09 26.65
N PHE A 56 -6.80 23.51 25.45
CA PHE A 56 -7.15 22.10 25.20
C PHE A 56 -6.47 21.11 26.15
N ALA A 57 -5.16 21.28 26.41
CA ALA A 57 -4.39 20.42 27.30
C ALA A 57 -4.85 20.43 28.78
N ALA A 58 -5.56 21.48 29.21
CA ALA A 58 -6.09 21.69 30.56
C ALA A 58 -7.62 21.42 30.67
N LEU A 59 -8.24 20.89 29.62
CA LEU A 59 -9.61 20.37 29.67
C LEU A 59 -9.64 18.99 30.34
N GLU A 60 -10.79 18.64 30.92
CA GLU A 60 -11.08 17.28 31.38
C GLU A 60 -11.02 16.27 30.22
N GLN A 61 -10.81 14.99 30.53
CA GLN A 61 -10.65 13.97 29.49
C GLN A 61 -11.88 13.88 28.59
N ASP A 62 -13.09 13.76 29.16
CA ASP A 62 -14.34 13.63 28.41
C ASP A 62 -14.56 14.77 27.40
N LYS A 63 -14.22 16.02 27.78
CA LYS A 63 -14.33 17.20 26.91
C LYS A 63 -13.35 17.10 25.74
N ARG A 64 -12.11 16.67 25.99
CA ARG A 64 -11.14 16.38 24.91
C ARG A 64 -11.61 15.25 23.99
N GLU A 65 -12.17 14.17 24.55
CA GLU A 65 -12.72 13.06 23.76
C GLU A 65 -13.88 13.54 22.86
N LYS A 66 -14.80 14.35 23.40
CA LYS A 66 -15.92 14.96 22.65
C LYS A 66 -15.45 15.91 21.54
N ILE A 67 -14.40 16.70 21.77
CA ILE A 67 -13.79 17.59 20.76
C ILE A 67 -13.14 16.77 19.63
N LEU A 68 -12.33 15.75 19.95
CA LEU A 68 -11.69 14.92 18.94
C LEU A 68 -12.72 14.15 18.09
N ARG A 69 -13.81 13.66 18.70
CA ARG A 69 -14.95 13.08 17.97
C ARG A 69 -15.59 14.07 16.99
N SER A 70 -15.83 15.32 17.39
CA SER A 70 -16.51 16.30 16.52
C SER A 70 -15.63 16.72 15.33
N TRP A 71 -14.31 16.64 15.46
CA TRP A 71 -13.39 16.79 14.33
C TRP A 71 -13.49 15.64 13.34
N ALA A 72 -13.55 14.39 13.82
CA ALA A 72 -13.69 13.20 12.98
C ALA A 72 -14.98 13.23 12.12
N SER A 73 -16.10 13.67 12.70
CA SER A 73 -17.39 13.79 12.02
C SER A 73 -17.63 15.15 11.35
N SER A 74 -16.66 16.07 11.38
CA SER A 74 -16.86 17.46 10.95
C SER A 74 -17.24 17.58 9.47
N SER A 75 -18.01 18.62 9.11
CA SER A 75 -18.23 19.03 7.73
C SER A 75 -16.93 19.52 7.06
N PHE A 76 -16.07 20.21 7.82
CA PHE A 76 -14.81 20.78 7.35
C PHE A 76 -13.71 19.73 7.17
N LEU A 77 -13.20 19.59 5.95
CA LEU A 77 -12.18 18.59 5.61
C LEU A 77 -10.90 18.72 6.48
N HIS A 78 -10.42 19.94 6.70
CA HIS A 78 -9.21 20.20 7.50
C HIS A 78 -9.31 19.70 8.96
N LEU A 79 -10.51 19.72 9.57
CA LEU A 79 -10.70 19.16 10.91
C LEU A 79 -10.69 17.61 10.89
N ARG A 80 -11.28 16.98 9.87
CA ARG A 80 -11.17 15.53 9.65
C ARG A 80 -9.71 15.11 9.44
N MET A 81 -8.97 15.86 8.62
CA MET A 81 -7.54 15.64 8.38
C MET A 81 -6.72 15.77 9.67
N MET A 82 -6.94 16.82 10.47
CA MET A 82 -6.26 16.98 11.76
C MET A 82 -6.52 15.81 12.72
N TYR A 83 -7.77 15.34 12.84
CA TYR A 83 -8.09 14.17 13.66
C TYR A 83 -7.36 12.91 13.18
N VAL A 84 -7.37 12.63 11.87
CA VAL A 84 -6.71 11.42 11.32
C VAL A 84 -5.19 11.51 11.45
N CYS A 85 -4.57 12.65 11.18
CA CYS A 85 -3.14 12.86 11.42
C CYS A 85 -2.77 12.68 12.90
N LEU A 86 -3.53 13.26 13.83
CA LEU A 86 -3.34 13.07 15.26
C LEU A 86 -3.45 11.60 15.67
N LYS A 87 -4.50 10.90 15.19
CA LYS A 87 -4.72 9.48 15.44
C LYS A 87 -3.54 8.66 14.94
N CYS A 88 -3.19 8.75 13.65
CA CYS A 88 -2.15 7.94 13.04
C CYS A 88 -0.76 8.19 13.68
N VAL A 89 -0.38 9.44 13.95
CA VAL A 89 0.90 9.75 14.60
C VAL A 89 0.93 9.27 16.06
N THR A 90 -0.16 9.46 16.82
CA THR A 90 -0.22 9.05 18.23
C THR A 90 -0.25 7.54 18.37
N LEU A 91 -1.03 6.83 17.55
CA LEU A 91 -1.12 5.37 17.59
C LEU A 91 0.14 4.69 17.06
N ARG A 92 0.77 5.22 16.00
CA ARG A 92 2.12 4.79 15.61
C ARG A 92 3.07 4.93 16.79
N HIS A 93 3.14 6.10 17.44
CA HIS A 93 4.03 6.27 18.59
C HIS A 93 3.68 5.35 19.77
N TYR A 94 2.40 5.04 20.01
CA TYR A 94 2.02 4.18 21.13
C TYR A 94 2.30 2.69 20.90
N PHE A 95 2.22 2.22 19.64
CA PHE A 95 2.44 0.80 19.28
C PHE A 95 3.78 0.51 18.58
N SER A 96 4.56 1.54 18.23
CA SER A 96 5.89 1.40 17.58
C SER A 96 7.04 2.06 18.35
N LYS A 97 6.82 2.51 19.60
CA LYS A 97 7.85 3.12 20.44
C LYS A 97 8.16 2.27 21.66
N VAL A 98 9.40 2.40 22.11
CA VAL A 98 10.16 1.35 22.74
C VAL A 98 11.31 2.02 23.58
N ASN A 99 11.83 1.36 24.63
CA ASN A 99 12.70 1.79 25.76
C ASN A 99 14.22 1.45 25.68
N GLU A 100 14.93 1.38 26.81
CA GLU A 100 16.40 1.18 26.92
C GLU A 100 16.92 -0.26 26.72
N LYS A 101 16.07 -1.30 26.66
CA LYS A 101 16.54 -2.71 26.61
C LYS A 101 16.83 -3.31 25.23
N ASN A 102 16.28 -2.74 24.16
CA ASN A 102 16.66 -3.04 22.75
C ASN A 102 16.08 -1.97 21.81
N GLU A 103 16.04 -0.72 22.27
CA GLU A 103 15.01 0.19 21.78
C GLU A 103 15.39 1.70 21.84
N ASN A 104 14.55 2.57 21.26
CA ASN A 104 14.96 3.38 20.09
C ASN A 104 15.39 4.85 20.37
N PRO A 105 16.63 5.23 20.03
CA PRO A 105 17.14 6.61 20.01
C PRO A 105 17.54 7.07 18.58
N SER A 106 16.68 6.84 17.58
CA SER A 106 16.97 7.24 16.18
C SER A 106 17.31 8.74 16.03
N TRP A 107 18.19 9.06 15.07
CA TRP A 107 17.92 10.00 13.95
C TRP A 107 19.15 10.36 13.09
N LYS A 108 20.38 10.23 13.58
CA LYS A 108 21.54 10.96 12.99
C LYS A 108 22.43 10.21 11.97
N ALA A 109 22.09 8.98 11.53
CA ALA A 109 23.10 8.06 10.96
C ALA A 109 22.85 7.40 9.58
N ILE A 110 21.63 7.33 9.02
CA ILE A 110 21.31 6.31 7.98
C ILE A 110 20.37 6.79 6.84
N GLY A 111 20.73 6.43 5.59
CA GLY A 111 19.96 6.64 4.34
C GLY A 111 18.95 5.52 4.00
N TYR A 112 18.07 5.73 3.01
CA TYR A 112 16.68 5.15 2.93
C TYR A 112 16.08 5.36 1.50
N CYS A 113 15.30 4.50 0.80
CA CYS A 113 14.61 3.20 1.05
C CYS A 113 14.34 2.44 -0.32
N GLY A 114 13.25 1.68 -0.61
CA GLY A 114 13.01 0.75 -1.79
C GLY A 114 13.33 1.06 -3.29
N PRO A 115 12.91 0.25 -4.31
CA PRO A 115 11.88 -0.80 -4.28
C PRO A 115 12.05 -1.99 -5.30
N ASP A 116 10.97 -2.50 -5.91
CA ASP A 116 10.92 -3.73 -6.75
C ASP A 116 10.34 -3.51 -8.17
N GLY A 117 10.83 -4.29 -9.14
CA GLY A 117 10.46 -4.26 -10.56
C GLY A 117 11.67 -4.54 -11.47
N GLY A 118 12.80 -3.89 -11.18
CA GLY A 118 14.06 -4.06 -11.90
C GLY A 118 14.76 -5.39 -11.59
N SER A 119 14.29 -6.10 -10.56
CA SER A 119 14.72 -7.44 -10.15
C SER A 119 14.60 -8.46 -11.29
N VAL A 120 13.46 -8.50 -11.99
CA VAL A 120 13.23 -9.41 -13.13
C VAL A 120 14.22 -9.12 -14.26
N VAL A 121 14.39 -7.83 -14.59
CA VAL A 121 15.33 -7.39 -15.63
C VAL A 121 16.76 -7.73 -15.24
N ALA A 122 17.12 -7.53 -13.97
CA ALA A 122 18.43 -7.82 -13.45
C ALA A 122 18.78 -9.32 -13.53
N GLY A 123 17.85 -10.20 -13.14
CA GLY A 123 17.98 -11.65 -13.30
C GLY A 123 18.15 -12.05 -14.77
N VAL A 124 17.25 -11.61 -15.65
CA VAL A 124 17.29 -11.93 -17.09
C VAL A 124 18.55 -11.41 -17.79
N LEU A 125 19.04 -10.21 -17.44
CA LEU A 125 20.28 -9.67 -18.03
C LEU A 125 21.53 -10.39 -17.51
N ALA A 126 21.55 -10.79 -16.24
CA ALA A 126 22.66 -11.52 -15.64
C ALA A 126 22.74 -12.97 -16.16
N ASP A 127 21.60 -13.63 -16.38
CA ASP A 127 21.48 -14.92 -17.07
C ASP A 127 21.94 -14.82 -18.53
N ALA A 128 21.56 -13.75 -19.23
CA ALA A 128 22.05 -13.41 -20.57
C ALA A 128 23.53 -12.94 -20.62
N GLY A 129 24.29 -13.06 -19.51
CA GLY A 129 25.74 -12.82 -19.46
C GLY A 129 26.18 -11.36 -19.31
N TYR A 130 25.25 -10.41 -19.20
CA TYR A 130 25.59 -8.99 -19.00
C TYR A 130 25.96 -8.73 -17.53
N LYS A 131 26.94 -7.84 -17.29
CA LYS A 131 27.22 -7.37 -15.92
C LYS A 131 26.17 -6.35 -15.47
N VAL A 132 25.53 -6.63 -14.33
CA VAL A 132 24.37 -5.87 -13.82
C VAL A 132 24.70 -5.20 -12.49
N LEU A 133 24.26 -3.95 -12.31
CA LEU A 133 24.32 -3.24 -11.04
C LEU A 133 22.92 -2.77 -10.65
N VAL A 134 22.37 -3.34 -9.58
CA VAL A 134 21.08 -2.94 -9.00
C VAL A 134 21.34 -1.92 -7.90
N LEU A 135 20.77 -0.72 -8.04
CA LEU A 135 20.75 0.29 -6.97
C LEU A 135 19.39 0.23 -6.26
N GLU A 136 19.44 -0.03 -4.96
CA GLU A 136 18.30 -0.08 -4.06
C GLU A 136 18.55 0.98 -2.97
N LYS A 137 17.66 1.98 -2.78
CA LYS A 137 17.95 3.07 -1.82
C LYS A 137 17.86 2.61 -0.34
N GLY A 138 17.41 1.39 -0.06
CA GLY A 138 17.11 0.83 1.26
C GLY A 138 17.83 -0.47 1.57
N ASN A 139 17.43 -1.13 2.65
CA ASN A 139 18.25 -2.18 3.25
C ASN A 139 17.96 -3.58 2.70
N TYR A 140 19.01 -4.40 2.67
CA TYR A 140 18.90 -5.86 2.69
C TYR A 140 18.67 -6.33 4.13
N PHE A 141 17.81 -7.33 4.30
CA PHE A 141 17.65 -8.07 5.55
C PHE A 141 17.75 -9.54 5.23
N SER A 142 18.67 -10.27 5.87
CA SER A 142 18.67 -11.72 5.77
C SER A 142 17.54 -12.31 6.62
N ARG A 143 17.23 -13.60 6.43
CA ARG A 143 16.11 -14.27 7.13
C ARG A 143 16.26 -14.25 8.66
N SER A 144 17.49 -14.22 9.18
CA SER A 144 17.77 -14.06 10.62
C SER A 144 17.57 -12.64 11.13
N ASP A 145 17.77 -11.62 10.28
CA ASP A 145 17.77 -10.22 10.68
C ASP A 145 16.36 -9.60 10.64
N LEU A 146 15.42 -10.27 9.98
CA LEU A 146 14.01 -9.89 9.98
C LEU A 146 13.46 -9.84 11.41
N SER A 147 13.19 -8.63 11.91
CA SER A 147 12.64 -8.39 13.25
C SER A 147 11.32 -9.15 13.49
N LEU A 148 10.44 -9.20 12.48
CA LEU A 148 9.03 -9.65 12.56
C LEU A 148 8.15 -8.89 13.57
N LEU A 149 8.72 -7.89 14.27
CA LEU A 149 7.96 -6.91 15.04
C LEU A 149 7.48 -5.80 14.11
N GLU A 150 6.17 -5.56 14.12
CA GLU A 150 5.50 -4.65 13.20
C GLU A 150 6.06 -3.21 13.22
N GLY A 151 6.38 -2.66 14.40
CA GLY A 151 6.90 -1.29 14.55
C GLY A 151 8.27 -1.05 13.89
N PRO A 152 9.31 -1.84 14.24
CA PRO A 152 10.58 -1.87 13.53
C PRO A 152 10.41 -2.15 12.05
N THR A 153 9.77 -3.26 11.69
CA THR A 153 9.67 -3.70 10.28
C THR A 153 8.91 -2.72 9.40
N CYS A 154 7.86 -2.06 9.90
CA CYS A 154 7.24 -0.94 9.19
C CYS A 154 8.24 0.19 8.93
N THR A 155 9.01 0.59 9.93
CA THR A 155 10.01 1.68 9.81
C THR A 155 11.19 1.33 8.92
N GLU A 156 11.56 0.05 8.87
CA GLU A 156 12.73 -0.51 8.18
C GLU A 156 12.46 -0.91 6.71
N MET A 157 11.26 -1.44 6.43
CA MET A 157 10.94 -2.09 5.14
C MET A 157 9.76 -1.47 4.39
N TYR A 158 9.05 -0.47 4.93
CA TYR A 158 7.96 0.25 4.23
C TYR A 158 8.29 1.73 3.97
N GLU A 159 7.84 2.26 2.84
CA GLU A 159 7.97 3.68 2.49
C GLU A 159 7.20 4.56 3.50
N GLY A 160 7.75 5.72 3.87
CA GLY A 160 7.23 6.54 4.98
C GLY A 160 7.16 5.82 6.35
N GLY A 161 7.76 4.63 6.46
CA GLY A 161 7.59 3.72 7.57
C GLY A 161 6.15 3.22 7.73
N GLY A 162 5.49 2.88 6.62
CA GLY A 162 4.12 2.33 6.61
C GLY A 162 2.99 3.37 6.69
N ILE A 163 3.31 4.68 6.68
CA ILE A 163 2.32 5.76 6.69
C ILE A 163 2.61 6.76 5.58
N ILE A 164 2.41 6.33 4.33
CA ILE A 164 2.12 7.24 3.21
C ILE A 164 0.60 7.37 3.09
N ALA A 165 0.13 8.52 2.65
CA ALA A 165 -1.26 8.77 2.31
C ALA A 165 -1.34 9.71 1.11
N THR A 166 -2.55 9.91 0.58
CA THR A 166 -2.81 11.01 -0.35
C THR A 166 -2.75 12.38 0.35
N ASP A 167 -2.61 13.47 -0.41
CA ASP A 167 -2.47 14.85 0.11
C ASP A 167 -3.64 15.32 1.00
N ASN A 168 -4.84 14.75 0.77
CA ASN A 168 -6.06 14.93 1.56
C ASN A 168 -6.25 13.86 2.66
N VAL A 169 -5.26 12.97 2.84
CA VAL A 169 -5.20 11.81 3.75
C VAL A 169 -6.31 10.76 3.50
N ALA A 170 -7.08 10.87 2.42
CA ALA A 170 -8.25 10.03 2.17
C ALA A 170 -7.94 8.56 1.89
N VAL A 171 -6.78 8.27 1.28
CA VAL A 171 -6.28 6.90 1.05
C VAL A 171 -4.95 6.73 1.78
N VAL A 172 -4.84 5.72 2.65
CA VAL A 172 -3.57 5.27 3.23
C VAL A 172 -2.90 4.28 2.29
N ILE A 173 -1.59 4.43 2.07
CA ILE A 173 -0.84 3.74 1.02
C ILE A 173 0.33 2.97 1.64
N LEU A 174 0.36 1.65 1.41
CA LEU A 174 1.46 0.76 1.75
C LEU A 174 2.32 0.50 0.51
N ALA A 175 3.61 0.83 0.58
CA ALA A 175 4.60 0.58 -0.47
C ALA A 175 5.91 0.05 0.14
N GLY A 176 6.58 -0.88 -0.56
CA GLY A 176 7.73 -1.62 -0.04
C GLY A 176 9.09 -1.01 -0.33
N SER A 177 10.02 -1.25 0.58
CA SER A 177 11.11 -0.33 0.88
C SER A 177 12.42 -1.00 1.33
N THR A 178 12.83 -2.02 0.59
CA THR A 178 13.88 -2.97 0.95
C THR A 178 14.35 -3.65 -0.33
N VAL A 179 15.44 -4.44 -0.31
CA VAL A 179 15.78 -5.32 -1.44
C VAL A 179 14.62 -6.28 -1.73
N GLY A 180 14.13 -6.29 -2.97
CA GLY A 180 12.90 -7.00 -3.37
C GLY A 180 11.60 -6.25 -3.03
N GLY A 181 11.71 -5.02 -2.53
CA GLY A 181 10.68 -3.99 -2.37
C GLY A 181 9.29 -4.50 -2.03
N GLY A 182 8.35 -4.33 -2.96
CA GLY A 182 6.95 -4.71 -2.76
C GLY A 182 6.74 -6.22 -2.58
N SER A 183 7.39 -7.07 -3.39
CA SER A 183 7.19 -8.52 -3.30
C SER A 183 7.85 -9.16 -2.06
N ALA A 184 8.85 -8.50 -1.46
CA ALA A 184 9.42 -8.91 -0.18
C ALA A 184 8.38 -8.91 0.96
N ILE A 185 7.46 -7.93 0.96
CA ILE A 185 6.52 -7.63 2.06
C ILE A 185 5.03 -7.72 1.69
N ASN A 186 4.68 -8.38 0.58
CA ASN A 186 3.28 -8.54 0.15
C ASN A 186 2.60 -9.77 0.76
N TRP A 187 1.33 -9.94 0.37
CA TRP A 187 0.41 -10.99 0.86
C TRP A 187 0.35 -12.21 -0.07
N SER A 188 1.43 -12.52 -0.78
CA SER A 188 1.61 -13.66 -1.72
C SER A 188 0.69 -13.73 -2.95
N ALA A 189 -0.43 -13.01 -2.99
CA ALA A 189 -1.43 -13.07 -4.05
C ALA A 189 -0.84 -12.86 -5.46
N SER A 190 -0.94 -13.90 -6.28
CA SER A 190 -0.24 -14.09 -7.55
C SER A 190 -1.21 -14.33 -8.72
N ILE A 191 -2.19 -13.44 -8.87
CA ILE A 191 -3.24 -13.54 -9.90
C ILE A 191 -2.70 -13.05 -11.26
N ARG A 192 -2.91 -13.83 -12.34
CA ARG A 192 -2.54 -13.45 -13.72
C ARG A 192 -3.36 -12.24 -14.20
N THR A 193 -2.81 -11.47 -15.14
CA THR A 193 -3.49 -10.29 -15.72
C THR A 193 -4.82 -10.69 -16.40
N PRO A 194 -5.98 -10.16 -15.99
CA PRO A 194 -7.28 -10.59 -16.52
C PRO A 194 -7.48 -10.31 -18.02
N ASP A 195 -8.06 -11.24 -18.77
CA ASP A 195 -8.16 -11.13 -20.24
C ASP A 195 -9.12 -10.03 -20.75
N ASN A 196 -10.03 -9.53 -19.91
CA ASN A 196 -10.79 -8.31 -20.22
C ASN A 196 -9.91 -7.05 -20.12
N VAL A 197 -8.99 -7.00 -19.15
CA VAL A 197 -8.02 -5.91 -18.98
C VAL A 197 -6.92 -5.98 -20.05
N ARG A 198 -6.46 -7.18 -20.42
CA ARG A 198 -5.54 -7.37 -21.55
C ARG A 198 -6.13 -6.89 -22.87
N ARG A 199 -7.41 -7.19 -23.13
CA ARG A 199 -8.14 -6.68 -24.30
C ARG A 199 -8.32 -5.17 -24.26
N GLU A 200 -8.68 -4.59 -23.11
CA GLU A 200 -8.72 -3.13 -22.94
C GLU A 200 -7.38 -2.47 -23.34
N TRP A 201 -6.25 -2.99 -22.84
CA TRP A 201 -4.93 -2.43 -23.16
C TRP A 201 -4.53 -2.65 -24.63
N CYS A 202 -4.85 -3.81 -25.20
CA CYS A 202 -4.59 -4.12 -26.60
C CYS A 202 -5.43 -3.27 -27.57
N GLU A 203 -6.74 -3.22 -27.37
CA GLU A 203 -7.73 -2.67 -28.30
C GLU A 203 -7.96 -1.16 -28.10
N VAL A 204 -8.08 -0.71 -26.85
CA VAL A 204 -8.40 0.69 -26.50
C VAL A 204 -7.13 1.52 -26.35
N HIS A 205 -6.13 1.01 -25.63
CA HIS A 205 -4.84 1.73 -25.44
C HIS A 205 -3.83 1.51 -26.57
N ARG A 206 -4.16 0.64 -27.55
CA ARG A 206 -3.33 0.32 -28.73
C ARG A 206 -1.96 -0.27 -28.38
N LEU A 207 -1.92 -1.12 -27.35
CA LEU A 207 -0.70 -1.80 -26.88
C LEU A 207 -0.77 -3.30 -27.20
N PRO A 208 -0.49 -3.72 -28.46
CA PRO A 208 -0.73 -5.09 -28.94
C PRO A 208 0.06 -6.17 -28.18
N LEU A 209 1.14 -5.80 -27.50
CA LEU A 209 1.91 -6.67 -26.60
C LEU A 209 0.99 -7.48 -25.67
N PHE A 210 -0.01 -6.86 -25.05
CA PHE A 210 -0.86 -7.52 -24.05
C PHE A 210 -1.82 -8.58 -24.63
N GLY A 211 -2.18 -8.46 -25.92
CA GLY A 211 -2.92 -9.47 -26.67
C GLY A 211 -2.02 -10.53 -27.33
N SER A 212 -0.69 -10.44 -27.17
CA SER A 212 0.27 -11.29 -27.87
C SER A 212 0.70 -12.54 -27.08
N ARG A 213 1.09 -13.57 -27.84
CA ARG A 213 1.75 -14.79 -27.32
C ARG A 213 3.08 -14.50 -26.58
N VAL A 214 3.69 -13.32 -26.75
CA VAL A 214 4.88 -12.92 -26.00
C VAL A 214 4.51 -12.65 -24.54
N PHE A 215 3.39 -11.97 -24.30
CA PHE A 215 2.90 -11.68 -22.95
C PHE A 215 2.32 -12.91 -22.26
N ASP A 216 1.68 -13.83 -23.00
CA ASP A 216 1.28 -15.14 -22.46
C ASP A 216 2.50 -15.91 -21.91
N LYS A 217 3.57 -16.00 -22.71
CA LYS A 217 4.84 -16.64 -22.29
C LYS A 217 5.50 -15.92 -21.12
N ALA A 218 5.45 -14.59 -21.07
CA ALA A 218 5.97 -13.81 -19.94
C ALA A 218 5.23 -14.13 -18.64
N LEU A 219 3.89 -14.22 -18.69
CA LEU A 219 3.07 -14.66 -17.56
C LEU A 219 3.42 -16.10 -17.13
N ASP A 220 3.61 -17.03 -18.08
CA ASP A 220 3.99 -18.42 -17.78
C ASP A 220 5.36 -18.55 -17.13
N VAL A 221 6.37 -17.83 -17.65
CA VAL A 221 7.73 -17.83 -17.10
C VAL A 221 7.76 -17.24 -15.69
N VAL A 222 7.06 -16.12 -15.47
CA VAL A 222 6.95 -15.46 -14.16
C VAL A 222 6.21 -16.32 -13.14
N CYS A 223 5.05 -16.89 -13.50
CA CYS A 223 4.32 -17.80 -12.63
C CYS A 223 5.14 -19.05 -12.30
N ARG A 224 5.88 -19.62 -13.26
CA ARG A 224 6.75 -20.78 -13.04
C ARG A 224 7.93 -20.44 -12.12
N ARG A 225 8.64 -19.33 -12.34
CA ARG A 225 9.81 -18.95 -11.51
C ARG A 225 9.43 -18.64 -10.07
N MET A 226 8.25 -18.08 -9.84
CA MET A 226 7.69 -17.83 -8.50
C MET A 226 6.98 -19.05 -7.87
N GLY A 227 6.90 -20.20 -8.55
CA GLY A 227 6.21 -21.38 -8.04
C GLY A 227 4.71 -21.15 -7.77
N VAL A 228 4.04 -20.35 -8.60
CA VAL A 228 2.66 -19.91 -8.35
C VAL A 228 1.68 -21.09 -8.42
N GLN A 229 0.97 -21.31 -7.31
CA GLN A 229 0.09 -22.46 -7.11
C GLN A 229 -1.08 -22.10 -6.18
N SER A 230 -2.21 -22.82 -6.23
CA SER A 230 -3.44 -22.47 -5.49
C SER A 230 -3.82 -23.43 -4.35
N HIS A 231 -3.10 -24.54 -4.18
CA HIS A 231 -3.35 -25.51 -3.13
C HIS A 231 -2.81 -25.02 -1.78
N VAL A 232 -3.55 -25.29 -0.71
CA VAL A 232 -3.24 -24.87 0.65
C VAL A 232 -3.62 -26.02 1.58
N GLU A 233 -2.65 -26.56 2.31
CA GLU A 233 -2.89 -27.68 3.24
C GLU A 233 -3.71 -27.24 4.47
N LYS A 234 -3.46 -26.02 4.94
CA LYS A 234 -4.10 -25.44 6.12
C LYS A 234 -4.44 -23.97 5.89
N GLU A 235 -5.73 -23.67 5.83
CA GLU A 235 -6.18 -22.29 5.60
C GLU A 235 -6.12 -21.42 6.88
N GLY A 236 -5.71 -20.15 6.73
CA GLY A 236 -5.74 -19.16 7.81
C GLY A 236 -7.16 -18.67 8.14
N PHE A 237 -7.43 -18.34 9.40
CA PHE A 237 -8.81 -18.14 9.89
C PHE A 237 -9.64 -17.11 9.11
N ASN A 238 -9.05 -15.97 8.71
CA ASN A 238 -9.77 -14.95 7.92
C ASN A 238 -10.27 -15.50 6.57
N ASN A 239 -9.50 -16.38 5.94
CA ASN A 239 -9.86 -16.99 4.66
C ASN A 239 -10.98 -18.02 4.86
N ALA A 240 -10.90 -18.85 5.90
CA ALA A 240 -11.98 -19.76 6.26
C ALA A 240 -13.28 -19.00 6.61
N VAL A 241 -13.20 -17.85 7.29
CA VAL A 241 -14.33 -16.93 7.52
C VAL A 241 -14.90 -16.41 6.20
N LEU A 242 -14.05 -15.91 5.28
CA LEU A 242 -14.47 -15.44 3.96
C LEU A 242 -15.18 -16.54 3.16
N ARG A 243 -14.64 -17.77 3.11
CA ARG A 243 -15.29 -18.90 2.43
C ARG A 243 -16.65 -19.25 3.02
N ARG A 244 -16.74 -19.42 4.36
CA ARG A 244 -18.02 -19.71 5.03
C ARG A 244 -19.05 -18.62 4.77
N GLY A 245 -18.66 -17.36 4.89
CA GLY A 245 -19.52 -16.21 4.67
C GLY A 245 -20.00 -16.07 3.23
N CYS A 246 -19.13 -16.30 2.24
CA CYS A 246 -19.53 -16.28 0.84
C CYS A 246 -20.45 -17.44 0.47
N ALA A 247 -20.14 -18.67 0.92
CA ALA A 247 -21.00 -19.83 0.70
C ALA A 247 -22.41 -19.62 1.29
N ALA A 248 -22.49 -19.16 2.54
CA ALA A 248 -23.76 -18.90 3.22
C ALA A 248 -24.53 -17.67 2.65
N ALA A 249 -23.83 -16.70 2.06
CA ALA A 249 -24.44 -15.52 1.42
C ALA A 249 -24.69 -15.68 -0.09
N GLY A 250 -24.35 -16.84 -0.69
CA GLY A 250 -24.52 -17.10 -2.13
C GLY A 250 -23.55 -16.35 -3.06
N PHE A 251 -22.40 -15.91 -2.56
CA PHE A 251 -21.37 -15.26 -3.37
C PHE A 251 -20.36 -16.27 -3.95
N PRO A 252 -20.00 -16.19 -5.24
CA PRO A 252 -18.94 -17.01 -5.83
C PRO A 252 -17.60 -16.80 -5.10
N ILE A 253 -16.98 -17.91 -4.71
CA ILE A 253 -15.72 -17.96 -3.94
C ILE A 253 -14.69 -18.78 -4.73
N SER A 254 -13.45 -18.30 -4.76
CA SER A 254 -12.33 -18.91 -5.48
C SER A 254 -11.07 -18.91 -4.63
N ASP A 255 -10.15 -19.84 -4.90
CA ASP A 255 -8.78 -19.78 -4.40
C ASP A 255 -8.01 -18.61 -5.02
N VAL A 256 -7.02 -18.10 -4.27
CA VAL A 256 -6.05 -17.13 -4.79
C VAL A 256 -4.70 -17.84 -4.98
N PRO A 257 -4.19 -17.94 -6.22
CA PRO A 257 -2.85 -18.46 -6.46
C PRO A 257 -1.81 -17.66 -5.67
N CYS A 258 -0.85 -18.35 -5.05
CA CYS A 258 0.18 -17.77 -4.20
C CYS A 258 1.59 -18.22 -4.66
N ASN A 259 2.58 -17.36 -4.48
CA ASN A 259 4.00 -17.66 -4.70
C ASN A 259 4.65 -18.30 -3.46
N ALA A 260 3.99 -19.32 -2.88
CA ALA A 260 4.44 -20.04 -1.70
C ALA A 260 3.94 -21.49 -1.77
N PRO A 261 4.67 -22.47 -1.23
CA PRO A 261 4.28 -23.88 -1.28
C PRO A 261 3.11 -24.19 -0.32
N PRO A 262 2.33 -25.28 -0.54
CA PRO A 262 1.03 -25.50 0.09
C PRO A 262 1.01 -25.55 1.63
N GLU A 263 2.13 -25.95 2.24
CA GLU A 263 2.31 -26.10 3.68
C GLU A 263 2.74 -24.80 4.40
N HIS A 264 2.91 -23.69 3.66
CA HIS A 264 3.41 -22.43 4.23
C HIS A 264 2.38 -21.68 5.08
N TYR A 265 2.35 -22.00 6.37
CA TYR A 265 1.44 -21.41 7.37
C TYR A 265 2.18 -20.47 8.33
N CYS A 266 2.33 -19.18 7.96
CA CYS A 266 2.85 -18.15 8.88
C CYS A 266 1.81 -17.06 9.25
N GLY A 267 1.59 -16.08 8.38
CA GLY A 267 0.86 -14.83 8.66
C GLY A 267 1.77 -13.58 8.71
N TRP A 268 3.06 -13.81 8.98
CA TRP A 268 4.09 -12.77 9.10
C TRP A 268 4.68 -12.32 7.76
N CYS A 269 4.33 -12.91 6.61
CA CYS A 269 4.94 -12.59 5.31
C CYS A 269 4.91 -11.11 4.87
N HIS A 270 4.01 -10.31 5.43
CA HIS A 270 3.99 -8.85 5.22
C HIS A 270 5.09 -8.09 5.99
N LEU A 271 5.74 -8.75 6.94
CA LEU A 271 6.91 -8.30 7.70
C LEU A 271 8.19 -9.03 7.25
N GLY A 272 8.20 -9.54 6.01
CA GLY A 272 9.22 -10.44 5.48
C GLY A 272 8.93 -11.93 5.75
N CYS A 273 9.50 -12.82 4.95
CA CYS A 273 9.32 -14.26 5.10
C CYS A 273 10.56 -14.89 5.76
N ARG A 274 10.55 -15.06 7.10
CA ARG A 274 11.64 -15.71 7.83
C ARG A 274 11.91 -17.16 7.35
N ASP A 275 10.86 -17.86 6.92
CA ASP A 275 10.97 -19.22 6.38
C ASP A 275 11.66 -19.28 4.99
N GLY A 276 11.77 -18.15 4.28
CA GLY A 276 12.22 -18.10 2.88
C GLY A 276 11.25 -18.72 1.85
N LYS A 277 10.12 -19.27 2.29
CA LYS A 277 9.19 -20.03 1.44
C LYS A 277 8.42 -19.16 0.43
N LYS A 278 8.08 -17.92 0.79
CA LYS A 278 7.43 -16.96 -0.12
C LYS A 278 8.43 -16.46 -1.18
N GLN A 279 8.26 -16.89 -2.41
CA GLN A 279 9.10 -16.61 -3.58
C GLN A 279 8.95 -15.16 -4.07
N SER A 280 9.44 -14.20 -3.27
CA SER A 280 9.60 -12.80 -3.65
C SER A 280 10.65 -12.62 -4.74
N SER A 281 10.79 -11.43 -5.32
CA SER A 281 11.86 -11.14 -6.27
C SER A 281 13.27 -11.21 -5.66
N LEU A 282 13.37 -11.08 -4.32
CA LEU A 282 14.59 -11.34 -3.56
C LEU A 282 14.98 -12.83 -3.59
N GLU A 283 14.03 -13.72 -3.26
CA GLU A 283 14.23 -15.18 -3.23
C GLU A 283 14.21 -15.82 -4.64
N THR A 284 13.97 -15.01 -5.68
CA THR A 284 13.94 -15.45 -7.08
C THR A 284 14.96 -14.67 -7.92
N TRP A 285 14.53 -13.70 -8.71
CA TRP A 285 15.34 -13.05 -9.74
C TRP A 285 16.63 -12.38 -9.24
N LEU A 286 16.64 -11.84 -8.02
CA LEU A 286 17.85 -11.26 -7.42
C LEU A 286 18.80 -12.33 -6.87
N ALA A 287 18.28 -13.46 -6.36
CA ALA A 287 19.09 -14.61 -5.99
C ALA A 287 19.72 -15.26 -7.23
N ASP A 288 18.97 -15.39 -8.34
CA ASP A 288 19.48 -15.86 -9.63
C ASP A 288 20.59 -14.92 -10.15
N MET A 289 20.33 -13.61 -10.12
CA MET A 289 21.29 -12.58 -10.52
C MET A 289 22.60 -12.66 -9.71
N ALA A 290 22.52 -12.82 -8.39
CA ALA A 290 23.70 -12.96 -7.53
C ALA A 290 24.44 -14.29 -7.80
N SER A 291 23.70 -15.40 -7.92
CA SER A 291 24.26 -16.75 -8.13
C SER A 291 24.97 -16.90 -9.48
N SER A 292 24.58 -16.12 -10.50
CA SER A 292 25.25 -16.09 -11.80
C SER A 292 26.67 -15.50 -11.78
N GLY A 293 27.08 -14.81 -10.72
CA GLY A 293 28.34 -14.03 -10.68
C GLY A 293 28.36 -12.83 -11.64
N ASN A 294 27.23 -12.49 -12.26
CA ASN A 294 27.10 -11.38 -13.20
C ASN A 294 26.48 -10.11 -12.61
N GLY A 295 25.76 -10.18 -11.48
CA GLY A 295 25.15 -9.00 -10.86
C GLY A 295 25.55 -8.69 -9.43
N LEU A 296 25.44 -7.42 -9.06
CA LEU A 296 25.62 -6.90 -7.70
C LEU A 296 24.41 -6.05 -7.30
N VAL A 297 23.93 -6.22 -6.06
CA VAL A 297 22.97 -5.30 -5.43
C VAL A 297 23.73 -4.36 -4.49
N LEU A 298 23.52 -3.05 -4.64
CA LEU A 298 23.96 -2.03 -3.69
C LEU A 298 22.75 -1.50 -2.92
N PRO A 299 22.47 -2.01 -1.69
CA PRO A 299 21.48 -1.42 -0.78
C PRO A 299 21.95 -0.05 -0.25
N GLY A 300 21.02 0.73 0.31
CA GLY A 300 21.26 2.07 0.85
C GLY A 300 21.55 3.15 -0.19
N CYS A 301 21.55 2.83 -1.49
CA CYS A 301 22.10 3.64 -2.56
C CYS A 301 21.03 4.36 -3.41
N ARG A 302 20.80 5.64 -3.14
CA ARG A 302 19.81 6.47 -3.85
C ARG A 302 20.34 7.07 -5.14
N ALA A 303 19.62 6.86 -6.25
CA ALA A 303 19.94 7.47 -7.54
C ALA A 303 19.40 8.92 -7.67
N SER A 304 20.20 9.77 -8.31
CA SER A 304 19.83 11.09 -8.82
C SER A 304 20.50 11.29 -10.19
N GLY A 305 19.75 11.05 -11.27
CA GLY A 305 20.33 10.87 -12.60
C GLY A 305 21.34 9.73 -12.63
N SER A 306 22.50 9.95 -13.27
CA SER A 306 23.61 9.00 -13.38
C SER A 306 24.54 8.92 -12.16
N ARG A 307 24.15 9.52 -11.02
CA ARG A 307 24.95 9.56 -9.78
C ARG A 307 24.25 8.85 -8.62
N ALA A 308 25.03 8.19 -7.77
CA ALA A 308 24.56 7.58 -6.52
C ALA A 308 24.85 8.53 -5.33
N GLU A 309 23.81 8.98 -4.63
CA GLU A 309 23.90 9.99 -3.56
C GLU A 309 24.68 9.49 -2.33
N ALA A 310 24.58 8.19 -2.01
CA ALA A 310 25.13 7.61 -0.77
C ALA A 310 26.67 7.44 -0.78
N LEU A 311 27.28 7.35 -1.97
CA LEU A 311 28.70 6.99 -2.15
C LEU A 311 29.42 7.94 -3.14
N GLN A 312 28.76 9.02 -3.58
CA GLN A 312 29.26 10.10 -4.43
C GLN A 312 29.91 9.71 -5.79
N PHE A 313 29.82 8.46 -6.22
CA PHE A 313 30.34 8.02 -7.51
C PHE A 313 29.32 8.19 -8.66
N GLN A 314 29.83 8.36 -9.87
CA GLN A 314 29.05 8.37 -11.11
C GLN A 314 29.12 6.98 -11.76
N ILE A 315 27.97 6.46 -12.16
CA ILE A 315 27.86 5.20 -12.89
C ILE A 315 27.80 5.50 -14.39
N LYS A 316 28.48 4.67 -15.17
CA LYS A 316 28.35 4.62 -16.63
C LYS A 316 27.86 3.23 -17.00
N SER A 317 26.79 3.15 -17.77
CA SER A 317 26.19 1.92 -18.29
C SER A 317 25.86 2.08 -19.78
N LYS A 318 25.68 0.97 -20.49
CA LYS A 318 25.19 0.99 -21.88
C LYS A 318 23.67 1.24 -21.95
N VAL A 319 22.95 0.71 -20.97
CA VAL A 319 21.51 0.89 -20.77
C VAL A 319 21.28 1.21 -19.30
N THR A 320 20.28 2.05 -19.01
CA THR A 320 19.78 2.33 -17.64
C THR A 320 18.35 1.85 -17.54
N VAL A 321 18.01 1.14 -16.46
CA VAL A 321 16.64 0.66 -16.19
C VAL A 321 16.14 1.29 -14.89
N VAL A 322 15.05 2.04 -14.96
CA VAL A 322 14.41 2.68 -13.80
C VAL A 322 13.26 1.82 -13.30
N ALA A 323 13.33 1.43 -12.03
CA ALA A 323 12.33 0.60 -11.36
C ALA A 323 12.03 1.09 -9.93
N GLY A 324 11.79 2.39 -9.76
CA GLY A 324 11.48 3.06 -8.50
C GLY A 324 10.02 2.90 -8.02
N GLY A 325 9.19 2.11 -8.70
CA GLY A 325 7.77 1.96 -8.38
C GLY A 325 6.96 3.22 -8.73
N ALA A 326 5.63 3.09 -8.74
CA ALA A 326 4.71 4.16 -9.12
C ALA A 326 4.73 5.43 -8.24
N LEU A 327 5.52 5.42 -7.15
CA LEU A 327 5.75 6.60 -6.30
C LEU A 327 7.14 7.24 -6.52
N ASN A 328 8.23 6.47 -6.67
CA ASN A 328 9.57 7.06 -6.83
C ASN A 328 10.02 7.21 -8.28
N THR A 329 9.60 6.33 -9.21
CA THR A 329 9.95 6.41 -10.64
C THR A 329 9.65 7.77 -11.27
N PRO A 330 8.41 8.31 -11.21
CA PRO A 330 8.14 9.63 -11.78
C PRO A 330 8.97 10.75 -11.15
N GLN A 331 9.34 10.60 -9.87
CA GLN A 331 10.16 11.56 -9.14
C GLN A 331 11.65 11.45 -9.51
N LEU A 332 12.17 10.27 -9.85
CA LEU A 332 13.52 10.09 -10.36
C LEU A 332 13.65 10.61 -11.80
N LEU A 333 12.70 10.28 -12.68
CA LEU A 333 12.69 10.76 -14.07
C LEU A 333 12.64 12.30 -14.13
N LYS A 334 11.74 12.93 -13.36
CA LYS A 334 11.67 14.41 -13.25
C LYS A 334 12.95 15.03 -12.71
N ARG A 335 13.57 14.45 -11.66
CA ARG A 335 14.89 14.92 -11.16
C ARG A 335 16.02 14.74 -12.18
N SER A 336 15.86 13.82 -13.13
CA SER A 336 16.82 13.56 -14.20
C SER A 336 16.59 14.44 -15.45
N GLY A 337 15.62 15.35 -15.41
CA GLY A 337 15.39 16.35 -16.46
C GLY A 337 14.37 15.98 -17.53
N LEU A 338 13.72 14.80 -17.44
CA LEU A 338 12.67 14.38 -18.37
C LEU A 338 11.42 15.29 -18.24
N LYS A 339 10.80 15.62 -19.38
CA LYS A 339 9.72 16.61 -19.51
C LYS A 339 8.41 16.01 -20.04
N ASN A 340 8.38 14.72 -20.39
CA ASN A 340 7.17 14.06 -20.88
C ASN A 340 5.98 14.28 -19.91
N LYS A 341 4.91 14.87 -20.44
CA LYS A 341 3.70 15.30 -19.71
C LYS A 341 2.99 14.21 -18.92
N HIS A 342 3.21 12.94 -19.23
CA HIS A 342 2.61 11.79 -18.56
C HIS A 342 3.39 11.34 -17.31
N VAL A 343 4.64 11.79 -17.13
CA VAL A 343 5.46 11.41 -15.98
C VAL A 343 4.84 11.97 -14.69
N GLY A 344 4.41 11.07 -13.81
CA GLY A 344 3.71 11.37 -12.57
C GLY A 344 2.20 11.61 -12.73
N LYS A 345 1.59 11.25 -13.86
CA LYS A 345 0.12 11.29 -14.10
C LYS A 345 -0.45 9.88 -14.14
N ASN A 346 -1.78 9.73 -14.16
CA ASN A 346 -2.44 8.41 -14.33
C ASN A 346 -2.13 7.42 -13.18
N LEU A 347 -1.94 7.91 -11.95
CA LEU A 347 -1.78 7.04 -10.78
C LEU A 347 -3.11 6.37 -10.42
N HIS A 348 -3.17 5.04 -10.49
CA HIS A 348 -4.25 4.22 -9.93
C HIS A 348 -3.80 3.58 -8.62
N LEU A 349 -4.76 3.31 -7.71
CA LEU A 349 -4.50 2.88 -6.33
C LEU A 349 -5.21 1.59 -5.90
N HIS A 350 -6.15 1.02 -6.67
CA HIS A 350 -7.05 -0.05 -6.23
C HIS A 350 -7.63 0.22 -4.81
N PRO A 351 -8.46 1.27 -4.65
CA PRO A 351 -9.00 1.65 -3.35
C PRO A 351 -9.75 0.48 -2.70
N THR A 352 -9.51 0.28 -1.41
CA THR A 352 -10.14 -0.76 -0.61
C THR A 352 -10.94 -0.16 0.56
N VAL A 353 -12.02 -0.85 0.94
CA VAL A 353 -12.84 -0.58 2.14
C VAL A 353 -13.00 -1.87 2.93
N MET A 354 -13.02 -1.79 4.27
CA MET A 354 -12.96 -2.97 5.14
C MET A 354 -14.19 -3.16 6.01
N ALA A 355 -14.61 -4.43 6.14
CA ALA A 355 -15.52 -4.91 7.16
C ALA A 355 -14.75 -5.79 8.17
N TRP A 356 -15.30 -5.91 9.38
CA TRP A 356 -14.79 -6.77 10.45
C TRP A 356 -15.93 -7.56 11.09
N GLY A 357 -15.57 -8.67 11.72
CA GLY A 357 -16.49 -9.48 12.52
C GLY A 357 -15.77 -10.11 13.71
N TYR A 358 -16.45 -10.20 14.85
CA TYR A 358 -15.91 -10.86 16.05
C TYR A 358 -16.34 -12.33 16.12
N PHE A 359 -15.41 -13.19 16.53
CA PHE A 359 -15.54 -14.64 16.61
C PHE A 359 -14.86 -15.18 17.88
N PRO A 360 -15.19 -16.38 18.38
CA PRO A 360 -14.48 -16.96 19.52
C PRO A 360 -13.05 -17.42 19.21
N GLU A 361 -12.71 -17.74 17.96
CA GLU A 361 -11.40 -18.28 17.56
C GLU A 361 -10.35 -17.20 17.22
N ARG A 362 -9.07 -17.59 17.07
CA ARG A 362 -7.94 -16.67 16.82
C ARG A 362 -7.76 -16.34 15.35
N SER A 363 -7.59 -15.05 15.02
CA SER A 363 -7.72 -14.54 13.65
C SER A 363 -6.43 -14.15 12.90
N TYR A 364 -5.26 -14.16 13.53
CA TYR A 364 -4.04 -13.53 12.98
C TYR A 364 -2.93 -14.50 12.52
N GLU A 365 -3.20 -15.80 12.45
CA GLU A 365 -2.23 -16.83 12.05
C GLU A 365 -2.60 -17.48 10.70
N GLY A 366 -1.59 -17.91 9.95
CA GLY A 366 -1.73 -18.73 8.74
C GLY A 366 -1.58 -17.98 7.42
N GLY A 367 -1.97 -18.63 6.32
CA GLY A 367 -1.93 -18.03 4.98
C GLY A 367 -2.73 -16.73 4.93
N ILE A 368 -2.09 -15.63 4.49
CA ILE A 368 -2.66 -14.28 4.56
C ILE A 368 -3.88 -14.16 3.64
N LEU A 369 -3.72 -14.47 2.36
CA LEU A 369 -4.71 -14.20 1.32
C LEU A 369 -4.76 -15.39 0.36
N THR A 370 -5.50 -16.42 0.76
CA THR A 370 -5.66 -17.70 0.05
C THR A 370 -7.03 -17.83 -0.65
N SER A 371 -7.97 -16.93 -0.36
CA SER A 371 -9.33 -16.95 -0.88
C SER A 371 -9.78 -15.57 -1.35
N MET A 372 -10.67 -15.53 -2.35
CA MET A 372 -11.31 -14.30 -2.84
C MET A 372 -12.73 -14.57 -3.34
N ALA A 373 -13.58 -13.55 -3.30
CA ALA A 373 -14.92 -13.60 -3.86
C ALA A 373 -15.23 -12.40 -4.76
N THR A 374 -15.83 -12.64 -5.92
CA THR A 374 -16.25 -11.59 -6.85
C THR A 374 -17.68 -11.16 -6.53
N VAL A 375 -17.90 -9.88 -6.27
CA VAL A 375 -19.18 -9.36 -5.75
C VAL A 375 -19.66 -8.10 -6.48
N GLY A 376 -20.95 -7.79 -6.31
CA GLY A 376 -21.59 -6.61 -6.88
C GLY A 376 -21.87 -6.73 -8.39
N ALA A 377 -22.42 -5.67 -8.98
CA ALA A 377 -22.93 -5.72 -10.35
C ALA A 377 -21.80 -5.97 -11.37
N ALA A 378 -21.91 -7.07 -12.12
CA ALA A 378 -20.89 -7.54 -13.07
C ALA A 378 -19.47 -7.70 -12.46
N GLY A 379 -19.38 -8.06 -11.17
CA GLY A 379 -18.09 -8.19 -10.47
C GLY A 379 -17.45 -6.84 -10.16
N SER A 380 -18.24 -5.89 -9.66
CA SER A 380 -17.79 -4.52 -9.39
C SER A 380 -16.75 -4.41 -8.28
N ALA A 381 -16.62 -5.41 -7.41
CA ALA A 381 -15.54 -5.50 -6.42
C ALA A 381 -15.08 -6.94 -6.19
N ILE A 382 -13.87 -7.10 -5.65
CA ILE A 382 -13.34 -8.38 -5.17
C ILE A 382 -13.18 -8.29 -3.66
N ILE A 383 -13.74 -9.24 -2.90
CA ILE A 383 -13.51 -9.40 -1.46
C ILE A 383 -12.29 -10.30 -1.25
N GLN A 384 -11.37 -9.86 -0.41
CA GLN A 384 -10.13 -10.54 -0.01
C GLN A 384 -9.84 -10.31 1.49
N THR A 385 -8.82 -10.99 2.01
CA THR A 385 -8.43 -10.99 3.42
C THR A 385 -7.10 -10.23 3.64
N PRO A 386 -7.02 -9.27 4.58
CA PRO A 386 -5.79 -8.53 4.84
C PRO A 386 -4.92 -9.21 5.91
N ALA A 387 -3.60 -9.02 5.85
CA ALA A 387 -2.79 -9.15 7.06
C ALA A 387 -2.93 -7.87 7.88
N LEU A 388 -3.40 -8.01 9.12
CA LEU A 388 -3.45 -6.93 10.11
C LEU A 388 -2.83 -7.43 11.40
N HIS A 389 -1.73 -6.81 11.81
CA HIS A 389 -1.15 -6.94 13.14
C HIS A 389 -1.60 -5.76 14.03
N PRO A 390 -1.33 -5.77 15.36
CA PRO A 390 -1.97 -4.84 16.29
C PRO A 390 -1.82 -3.35 15.95
N GLY A 391 -0.66 -2.94 15.39
CA GLY A 391 -0.37 -1.58 14.98
C GLY A 391 -1.21 -1.12 13.78
N MET A 392 -1.21 -1.87 12.68
CA MET A 392 -2.04 -1.62 11.49
C MET A 392 -3.53 -1.67 11.84
N TYR A 393 -3.96 -2.67 12.63
CA TYR A 393 -5.32 -2.74 13.16
C TYR A 393 -5.69 -1.48 13.94
N SER A 394 -4.83 -1.02 14.85
CA SER A 394 -5.05 0.20 15.64
C SER A 394 -5.20 1.46 14.77
N ALA A 395 -4.41 1.57 13.69
CA ALA A 395 -4.44 2.68 12.77
C ALA A 395 -5.75 2.71 11.97
N LEU A 396 -6.34 1.56 11.67
CA LEU A 396 -7.60 1.43 10.94
C LEU A 396 -8.82 1.68 11.85
N VAL A 397 -8.97 0.97 12.96
CA VAL A 397 -10.23 0.98 13.74
C VAL A 397 -10.61 2.38 14.24
N PRO A 398 -11.89 2.80 14.13
CA PRO A 398 -12.30 4.14 14.53
C PRO A 398 -12.05 4.33 16.03
N TRP A 399 -11.44 5.45 16.41
CA TRP A 399 -11.27 5.78 17.82
C TRP A 399 -12.54 6.48 18.31
N LEU A 400 -13.35 5.76 19.11
CA LEU A 400 -14.56 6.32 19.73
C LEU A 400 -14.27 6.83 21.14
N SER A 401 -13.82 5.98 22.06
CA SER A 401 -13.37 6.38 23.42
C SER A 401 -12.16 5.57 23.85
N ALA A 402 -11.50 6.00 24.93
CA ALA A 402 -10.42 5.22 25.55
C ALA A 402 -10.89 3.82 26.04
N ALA A 403 -12.19 3.64 26.31
CA ALA A 403 -12.76 2.36 26.71
C ALA A 403 -13.07 1.45 25.50
N ASP A 404 -13.80 1.97 24.50
CA ASP A 404 -14.12 1.27 23.24
C ASP A 404 -12.83 0.81 22.53
N PHE A 405 -11.86 1.71 22.39
CA PHE A 405 -10.60 1.39 21.75
C PHE A 405 -9.81 0.32 22.53
N ARG A 406 -9.83 0.35 23.87
CA ARG A 406 -9.23 -0.68 24.72
C ARG A 406 -9.94 -2.04 24.55
N GLN A 407 -11.26 -2.05 24.41
CA GLN A 407 -12.04 -3.26 24.16
C GLN A 407 -11.73 -3.83 22.76
N ARG A 408 -11.65 -2.99 21.73
CA ARG A 408 -11.23 -3.38 20.37
C ARG A 408 -9.81 -3.97 20.36
N MET A 409 -8.83 -3.30 20.95
CA MET A 409 -7.47 -3.82 21.05
C MET A 409 -7.37 -5.14 21.84
N ARG A 410 -8.22 -5.36 22.86
CA ARG A 410 -8.33 -6.66 23.57
C ARG A 410 -8.99 -7.75 22.71
N ARG A 411 -9.89 -7.38 21.80
CA ARG A 411 -10.58 -8.30 20.88
C ARG A 411 -9.86 -8.51 19.54
N PHE A 412 -8.79 -7.75 19.25
CA PHE A 412 -7.99 -7.85 18.01
C PHE A 412 -7.71 -9.30 17.62
N ALA A 413 -7.19 -10.08 18.57
CA ALA A 413 -6.79 -11.48 18.41
C ALA A 413 -7.93 -12.42 17.94
N ARG A 414 -9.18 -11.96 18.03
CA ARG A 414 -10.45 -12.65 17.77
C ARG A 414 -11.35 -11.87 16.79
N THR A 415 -10.79 -10.86 16.11
CA THR A 415 -11.50 -10.06 15.11
C THR A 415 -11.01 -10.46 13.72
N ALA A 416 -11.87 -11.09 12.94
CA ALA A 416 -11.60 -11.39 11.54
C ALA A 416 -11.90 -10.16 10.67
N HIS A 417 -11.20 -10.04 9.54
CA HIS A 417 -11.33 -8.91 8.63
C HIS A 417 -11.40 -9.36 7.17
N VAL A 418 -12.18 -8.62 6.38
CA VAL A 418 -12.21 -8.71 4.92
C VAL A 418 -12.22 -7.31 4.33
N PHE A 419 -11.58 -7.14 3.17
CA PHE A 419 -11.61 -5.89 2.40
C PHE A 419 -12.26 -6.12 1.04
N ALA A 420 -13.06 -5.17 0.60
CA ALA A 420 -13.53 -5.10 -0.77
C ALA A 420 -12.63 -4.14 -1.55
N LEU A 421 -11.99 -4.65 -2.61
CA LEU A 421 -11.13 -3.94 -3.55
C LEU A 421 -11.91 -3.58 -4.81
N VAL A 422 -11.69 -2.39 -5.33
CA VAL A 422 -12.30 -1.89 -6.57
C VAL A 422 -11.23 -1.54 -7.59
N ARG A 423 -11.48 -1.92 -8.85
CA ARG A 423 -10.76 -1.41 -10.02
C ARG A 423 -11.15 0.06 -10.24
N ASP A 424 -10.27 0.98 -9.90
CA ASP A 424 -10.52 2.42 -9.99
C ASP A 424 -10.39 2.95 -11.42
N GLU A 425 -11.48 3.55 -11.92
CA GLU A 425 -11.46 4.38 -13.13
C GLU A 425 -10.87 5.76 -12.84
N GLY A 426 -11.14 6.28 -11.64
CA GLY A 426 -10.53 7.49 -11.12
C GLY A 426 -9.03 7.33 -10.92
N SER A 427 -8.27 8.38 -11.23
CA SER A 427 -6.82 8.38 -11.16
C SER A 427 -6.27 9.61 -10.43
N GLY A 428 -4.96 9.66 -10.30
CA GLY A 428 -4.24 10.68 -9.55
C GLY A 428 -2.89 11.05 -10.14
N THR A 429 -2.08 11.74 -9.34
CA THR A 429 -0.75 12.21 -9.71
C THR A 429 0.27 12.05 -8.59
N VAL A 430 1.54 11.89 -8.96
CA VAL A 430 2.72 11.98 -8.08
C VAL A 430 3.61 13.06 -8.66
N ASP A 431 3.20 14.32 -8.47
CA ASP A 431 3.76 15.43 -9.24
C ASP A 431 5.10 15.95 -8.71
N TYR A 432 5.24 16.02 -7.39
CA TYR A 432 6.41 16.53 -6.67
C TYR A 432 6.70 15.69 -5.42
N PRO A 433 7.92 15.75 -4.82
CA PRO A 433 8.33 14.79 -3.80
C PRO A 433 7.44 14.82 -2.55
N GLY A 434 6.83 13.66 -2.23
CA GLY A 434 5.96 13.53 -1.06
C GLY A 434 4.52 14.03 -1.25
N SER A 435 4.12 14.39 -2.47
CA SER A 435 2.70 14.59 -2.84
C SER A 435 2.18 13.37 -3.62
N VAL A 436 0.98 12.94 -3.24
CA VAL A 436 0.21 11.90 -3.92
C VAL A 436 -1.25 12.34 -3.98
N THR A 437 -1.77 12.61 -5.17
CA THR A 437 -3.20 12.88 -5.37
C THR A 437 -3.90 11.62 -5.86
N HIS A 438 -5.20 11.48 -5.57
CA HIS A 438 -6.10 10.49 -6.18
C HIS A 438 -7.54 11.01 -6.08
N ARG A 439 -8.39 10.68 -7.07
CA ARG A 439 -9.79 11.09 -7.12
C ARG A 439 -10.66 9.92 -7.58
N LEU A 440 -11.60 9.50 -6.73
CA LEU A 440 -12.66 8.56 -7.10
C LEU A 440 -13.65 9.20 -8.09
N THR A 441 -14.13 8.42 -9.06
CA THR A 441 -15.34 8.74 -9.82
C THR A 441 -16.60 8.35 -9.02
N GLY A 442 -17.77 8.83 -9.46
CA GLY A 442 -19.05 8.35 -8.94
C GLY A 442 -19.32 6.86 -9.20
N ARG A 443 -18.67 6.26 -10.21
CA ARG A 443 -18.72 4.81 -10.44
C ARG A 443 -17.89 4.09 -9.38
N ASP A 444 -16.66 4.52 -9.12
CA ASP A 444 -15.81 3.95 -8.06
C ASP A 444 -16.48 4.07 -6.68
N GLU A 445 -17.09 5.21 -6.37
CA GLU A 445 -17.85 5.42 -5.11
C GLU A 445 -19.02 4.43 -4.97
N LYS A 446 -19.71 4.12 -6.08
CA LYS A 446 -20.77 3.10 -6.13
C LYS A 446 -20.21 1.69 -5.95
N ARG A 447 -19.14 1.30 -6.66
CA ARG A 447 -18.52 -0.03 -6.56
C ARG A 447 -18.00 -0.30 -5.14
N LEU A 448 -17.35 0.68 -4.50
CA LEU A 448 -16.86 0.58 -3.12
C LEU A 448 -18.01 0.36 -2.13
N ARG A 449 -19.14 1.04 -2.34
CA ARG A 449 -20.37 0.88 -1.54
C ARG A 449 -21.00 -0.51 -1.71
N GLU A 450 -21.06 -1.03 -2.93
CA GLU A 450 -21.52 -2.40 -3.22
C GLU A 450 -20.62 -3.44 -2.53
N GLY A 451 -19.30 -3.32 -2.70
CA GLY A 451 -18.31 -4.18 -2.06
C GLY A 451 -18.38 -4.16 -0.53
N LEU A 452 -18.55 -2.98 0.10
CA LEU A 452 -18.66 -2.88 1.57
C LEU A 452 -19.97 -3.48 2.11
N VAL A 453 -21.08 -3.38 1.36
CA VAL A 453 -22.34 -4.05 1.72
C VAL A 453 -22.21 -5.57 1.62
N ALA A 454 -21.56 -6.08 0.57
CA ALA A 454 -21.27 -7.50 0.43
C ALA A 454 -20.34 -8.00 1.55
N ALA A 455 -19.28 -7.26 1.87
CA ALA A 455 -18.35 -7.56 2.95
C ALA A 455 -19.03 -7.66 4.34
N VAL A 456 -19.90 -6.70 4.69
CA VAL A 456 -20.69 -6.76 5.93
C VAL A 456 -21.59 -8.01 5.97
N ARG A 457 -22.26 -8.33 4.86
CA ARG A 457 -23.12 -9.53 4.76
C ARG A 457 -22.33 -10.84 4.82
N VAL A 458 -21.14 -10.91 4.24
CA VAL A 458 -20.21 -12.05 4.36
C VAL A 458 -19.83 -12.30 5.81
N MET A 459 -19.44 -11.27 6.59
CA MET A 459 -19.07 -11.45 8.00
C MET A 459 -20.25 -11.94 8.86
N ALA A 460 -21.46 -11.42 8.62
CA ALA A 460 -22.68 -11.85 9.29
C ALA A 460 -23.04 -13.32 8.95
N ALA A 461 -22.97 -13.68 7.66
CA ALA A 461 -23.26 -15.03 7.17
C ALA A 461 -22.20 -16.05 7.62
N ALA A 462 -20.95 -15.63 7.82
CA ALA A 462 -19.86 -16.48 8.32
C ALA A 462 -20.00 -16.88 9.80
N GLY A 463 -20.94 -16.25 10.53
CA GLY A 463 -21.24 -16.56 11.94
C GLY A 463 -20.72 -15.55 12.97
N ALA A 464 -20.30 -14.35 12.57
CA ALA A 464 -19.81 -13.34 13.52
C ALA A 464 -20.87 -12.92 14.55
N GLU A 465 -20.47 -12.75 15.81
CA GLU A 465 -21.33 -12.29 16.92
C GLU A 465 -21.65 -10.79 16.81
N GLU A 466 -20.61 -9.99 16.52
CA GLU A 466 -20.67 -8.57 16.19
C GLU A 466 -20.05 -8.35 14.81
N VAL A 467 -20.59 -7.38 14.07
CA VAL A 467 -20.13 -7.02 12.72
C VAL A 467 -19.88 -5.52 12.66
N GLY A 468 -18.97 -5.08 11.77
CA GLY A 468 -18.83 -3.67 11.50
C GLY A 468 -17.95 -3.32 10.32
N THR A 469 -17.62 -2.03 10.28
CA THR A 469 -16.82 -1.32 9.28
C THR A 469 -15.83 -0.40 10.02
N GLN A 470 -14.91 0.25 9.29
CA GLN A 470 -13.99 1.24 9.87
C GLN A 470 -14.65 2.59 10.25
N ASN A 471 -15.97 2.62 10.43
CA ASN A 471 -16.77 3.78 10.83
C ASN A 471 -17.82 3.47 11.91
N VAL A 472 -18.50 2.33 11.76
CA VAL A 472 -19.66 1.89 12.58
C VAL A 472 -19.64 0.38 12.69
N GLY A 473 -20.18 -0.15 13.78
CA GLY A 473 -20.43 -1.58 13.98
C GLY A 473 -21.38 -1.77 15.16
N GLY A 474 -21.88 -2.98 15.32
CA GLY A 474 -22.93 -3.34 16.27
C GLY A 474 -23.16 -4.86 16.30
N GLU A 475 -24.26 -5.27 16.89
CA GLU A 475 -24.63 -6.68 16.99
C GLU A 475 -25.07 -7.24 15.62
N LYS A 476 -24.98 -8.56 15.44
CA LYS A 476 -25.33 -9.23 14.17
C LYS A 476 -26.74 -8.87 13.67
N ASP A 477 -27.70 -8.72 14.58
CA ASP A 477 -29.10 -8.49 14.20
C ASP A 477 -29.36 -7.06 13.68
N GLU A 478 -28.42 -6.13 13.88
CA GLU A 478 -28.47 -4.77 13.32
C GLU A 478 -27.97 -4.67 11.86
N VAL A 479 -27.55 -5.78 11.25
CA VAL A 479 -26.84 -5.79 9.94
C VAL A 479 -27.60 -5.08 8.82
N GLU A 480 -28.93 -5.15 8.74
CA GLU A 480 -29.67 -4.43 7.68
C GLU A 480 -29.79 -2.91 7.94
N GLU A 481 -29.79 -2.44 9.19
CA GLU A 481 -29.63 -1.00 9.47
C GLU A 481 -28.20 -0.54 9.17
N MET A 482 -27.19 -1.37 9.48
CA MET A 482 -25.81 -1.10 9.09
C MET A 482 -25.66 -1.00 7.57
N VAL A 483 -26.30 -1.90 6.80
CA VAL A 483 -26.35 -1.87 5.33
C VAL A 483 -27.08 -0.63 4.80
N LYS A 484 -28.20 -0.22 5.40
CA LYS A 484 -28.88 1.06 5.09
C LYS A 484 -27.94 2.26 5.35
N GLY A 485 -27.19 2.23 6.45
CA GLY A 485 -26.19 3.24 6.81
C GLY A 485 -25.03 3.32 5.81
N VAL A 486 -24.45 2.19 5.41
CA VAL A 486 -23.40 2.11 4.37
C VAL A 486 -23.92 2.61 3.03
N ARG A 487 -25.13 2.21 2.62
CA ARG A 487 -25.76 2.66 1.37
C ARG A 487 -25.90 4.19 1.29
N ARG A 488 -26.18 4.86 2.42
CA ARG A 488 -26.32 6.34 2.51
C ARG A 488 -24.98 7.09 2.65
N ARG A 489 -23.87 6.42 2.98
CA ARG A 489 -22.55 7.07 3.19
C ARG A 489 -21.80 7.30 1.88
N ARG A 490 -21.05 8.41 1.77
CA ARG A 490 -20.06 8.65 0.70
C ARG A 490 -18.74 7.92 0.98
N MET A 491 -18.11 7.38 -0.06
CA MET A 491 -16.77 6.78 0.03
C MET A 491 -15.71 7.84 -0.35
N GLY A 492 -14.63 7.94 0.42
CA GLY A 492 -13.64 9.02 0.30
C GLY A 492 -13.88 10.21 1.26
N ASP A 493 -13.18 11.33 1.01
CA ASP A 493 -13.21 12.58 1.81
C ASP A 493 -13.01 12.40 3.32
N LEU A 494 -12.29 11.36 3.76
CA LEU A 494 -12.18 10.91 5.17
C LEU A 494 -13.52 10.54 5.84
N ARG A 495 -14.63 10.43 5.08
CA ARG A 495 -15.93 9.95 5.58
C ARG A 495 -15.95 8.44 5.74
N THR A 496 -15.22 7.75 4.87
CA THR A 496 -14.92 6.31 4.95
C THR A 496 -13.41 6.17 4.74
N PRO A 497 -12.63 5.58 5.67
CA PRO A 497 -11.21 5.32 5.46
C PRO A 497 -10.99 4.40 4.25
N LEU A 498 -10.01 4.75 3.41
CA LEU A 498 -9.61 3.93 2.26
C LEU A 498 -8.16 3.48 2.42
N CYS A 499 -7.83 2.29 1.92
CA CYS A 499 -6.46 1.77 1.90
C CYS A 499 -6.04 1.26 0.53
N SER A 500 -4.74 1.31 0.24
CA SER A 500 -4.11 0.81 -0.98
C SER A 500 -2.80 0.09 -0.65
N ALA A 501 -2.58 -1.07 -1.27
CA ALA A 501 -1.29 -1.74 -1.35
C ALA A 501 -0.81 -1.90 -2.81
N HIS A 502 -1.48 -1.23 -3.76
CA HIS A 502 -1.28 -1.40 -5.19
C HIS A 502 -1.19 -0.02 -5.88
N GLN A 503 0.01 0.49 -6.12
CA GLN A 503 0.23 1.77 -6.80
C GLN A 503 0.71 1.52 -8.23
N MET A 504 0.04 2.09 -9.23
CA MET A 504 0.35 1.80 -10.64
C MET A 504 0.04 2.96 -11.60
N GLY A 505 0.59 2.88 -12.82
CA GLY A 505 0.25 3.76 -13.95
C GLY A 505 0.86 5.16 -13.97
N SER A 506 1.65 5.53 -12.96
CA SER A 506 2.25 6.87 -12.83
C SER A 506 3.19 7.29 -13.99
N CYS A 507 3.64 6.35 -14.82
CA CYS A 507 4.51 6.53 -15.98
C CYS A 507 4.08 5.56 -17.10
N ARG A 508 2.76 5.46 -17.35
CA ARG A 508 2.16 4.44 -18.23
C ARG A 508 2.83 4.29 -19.59
N MET A 509 2.87 3.05 -20.10
CA MET A 509 3.09 2.75 -21.51
C MET A 509 2.03 3.44 -22.37
N GLY A 510 2.42 3.85 -23.58
CA GLY A 510 1.51 4.32 -24.62
C GLY A 510 2.04 3.97 -26.00
N ALA A 511 1.18 3.99 -27.01
CA ALA A 511 1.58 3.73 -28.41
C ALA A 511 2.39 4.89 -29.04
N SER A 512 2.48 6.05 -28.36
CA SER A 512 3.23 7.24 -28.81
C SER A 512 3.53 8.16 -27.61
N PRO A 513 4.49 9.12 -27.72
CA PRO A 513 4.80 10.07 -26.64
C PRO A 513 3.63 11.01 -26.29
N GLU A 514 2.68 11.22 -27.20
CA GLU A 514 1.45 11.96 -26.93
C GLU A 514 0.56 11.24 -25.92
N ASN A 515 0.70 9.91 -25.79
CA ASN A 515 -0.20 8.99 -25.11
C ASN A 515 0.38 8.35 -23.82
N GLY A 516 1.70 8.18 -23.71
CA GLY A 516 2.36 7.58 -22.54
C GLY A 516 3.72 8.18 -22.20
N ALA A 517 4.27 7.80 -21.04
CA ALA A 517 5.60 8.22 -20.59
C ALA A 517 6.72 7.35 -21.18
N VAL A 518 6.42 6.10 -21.53
CA VAL A 518 7.32 5.15 -22.21
C VAL A 518 6.62 4.46 -23.38
N SER A 519 7.41 3.86 -24.27
CA SER A 519 6.97 3.08 -25.41
C SER A 519 6.38 1.72 -24.99
N PRO A 520 5.74 0.95 -25.91
CA PRO A 520 5.29 -0.41 -25.62
C PRO A 520 6.44 -1.36 -25.22
N GLU A 521 7.67 -1.05 -25.63
CA GLU A 521 8.88 -1.81 -25.32
C GLU A 521 9.43 -1.48 -23.92
N GLY A 522 8.94 -0.40 -23.29
CA GLY A 522 9.38 0.11 -22.00
C GLY A 522 10.46 1.20 -22.07
N GLU A 523 10.83 1.69 -23.27
CA GLU A 523 11.86 2.71 -23.45
C GLU A 523 11.28 4.13 -23.28
N ALA A 524 12.06 5.04 -22.69
CA ALA A 524 11.64 6.42 -22.45
C ALA A 524 11.81 7.28 -23.71
N TRP A 525 10.70 7.84 -24.22
CA TRP A 525 10.64 8.62 -25.46
C TRP A 525 11.63 9.79 -25.59
N GLU A 526 12.22 10.24 -24.48
CA GLU A 526 13.12 11.39 -24.42
C GLU A 526 14.61 11.00 -24.37
N VAL A 527 14.94 9.72 -24.14
CA VAL A 527 16.33 9.25 -23.90
C VAL A 527 16.51 7.81 -24.40
N GLU A 528 17.29 7.62 -25.46
CA GLU A 528 17.74 6.31 -25.94
C GLU A 528 18.55 5.56 -24.86
N GLY A 529 18.32 4.26 -24.72
CA GLY A 529 18.96 3.41 -23.70
C GLY A 529 18.44 3.61 -22.28
N LEU A 530 17.35 4.39 -22.07
CA LEU A 530 16.69 4.56 -20.78
C LEU A 530 15.35 3.82 -20.76
N PHE A 531 15.30 2.68 -20.10
CA PHE A 531 14.08 1.88 -19.93
C PHE A 531 13.45 2.13 -18.57
N VAL A 532 12.14 1.92 -18.45
CA VAL A 532 11.38 1.99 -17.21
C VAL A 532 10.56 0.72 -17.06
N THR A 533 10.63 0.04 -15.92
CA THR A 533 9.70 -1.06 -15.62
C THR A 533 9.50 -1.30 -14.13
N ASP A 534 8.27 -1.05 -13.70
CA ASP A 534 7.68 -1.34 -12.40
C ASP A 534 6.15 -1.09 -12.52
N GLY A 535 5.40 -1.04 -11.40
CA GLY A 535 3.96 -0.72 -11.43
C GLY A 535 3.59 0.58 -12.15
N SER A 536 4.50 1.55 -12.26
CA SER A 536 4.31 2.83 -12.95
C SER A 536 3.93 2.70 -14.43
N VAL A 537 4.38 1.66 -15.13
CA VAL A 537 4.21 1.57 -16.60
C VAL A 537 2.87 0.93 -17.03
N ILE A 538 2.08 0.42 -16.09
CA ILE A 538 0.77 -0.21 -16.34
C ILE A 538 -0.23 0.80 -16.93
N PRO A 539 -0.98 0.50 -18.01
CA PRO A 539 -1.87 1.48 -18.64
C PRO A 539 -3.03 2.01 -17.78
N THR A 540 -3.74 1.12 -17.08
CA THR A 540 -4.90 1.41 -16.20
C THR A 540 -4.93 0.46 -15.00
N ALA A 541 -5.80 0.68 -14.01
CA ALA A 541 -6.02 -0.25 -12.90
C ALA A 541 -6.18 -1.72 -13.39
N VAL A 542 -5.49 -2.69 -12.78
CA VAL A 542 -5.55 -4.11 -13.19
C VAL A 542 -6.78 -4.84 -12.64
N GLY A 543 -7.40 -4.32 -11.57
CA GLY A 543 -8.54 -4.95 -10.88
C GLY A 543 -8.22 -6.17 -10.00
N VAL A 544 -7.02 -6.73 -10.10
CA VAL A 544 -6.49 -7.82 -9.25
C VAL A 544 -5.13 -7.43 -8.66
N ASN A 545 -4.56 -8.25 -7.78
CA ASN A 545 -3.24 -8.00 -7.18
C ASN A 545 -2.15 -7.99 -8.28
N PRO A 546 -1.41 -6.88 -8.48
CA PRO A 546 -0.70 -6.64 -9.75
C PRO A 546 0.69 -7.30 -9.85
N MET A 547 1.16 -8.07 -8.86
CA MET A 547 2.55 -8.57 -8.81
C MET A 547 2.96 -9.35 -10.08
N VAL A 548 2.14 -10.32 -10.50
CA VAL A 548 2.40 -11.12 -11.71
C VAL A 548 2.37 -10.24 -12.97
N THR A 549 1.48 -9.24 -13.01
CA THR A 549 1.39 -8.29 -14.12
C THR A 549 2.65 -7.41 -14.22
N VAL A 550 3.14 -6.88 -13.09
CA VAL A 550 4.38 -6.10 -13.04
C VAL A 550 5.57 -6.94 -13.47
N GLN A 551 5.73 -8.15 -12.94
CA GLN A 551 6.85 -9.01 -13.30
C GLN A 551 6.78 -9.49 -14.75
N ALA A 552 5.60 -9.76 -15.32
CA ALA A 552 5.46 -10.14 -16.73
C ALA A 552 5.78 -8.98 -17.68
N ILE A 553 5.40 -7.73 -17.33
CA ILE A 553 5.84 -6.54 -18.06
C ILE A 553 7.37 -6.39 -17.94
N ALA A 554 7.94 -6.51 -16.74
CA ALA A 554 9.38 -6.44 -16.53
C ALA A 554 10.15 -7.52 -17.31
N TYR A 555 9.61 -8.73 -17.44
CA TYR A 555 10.18 -9.78 -18.27
C TYR A 555 10.17 -9.39 -19.76
N CYS A 556 9.07 -8.86 -20.29
CA CYS A 556 9.02 -8.35 -21.67
C CYS A 556 10.03 -7.22 -21.90
N VAL A 557 10.09 -6.23 -21.01
CA VAL A 557 11.06 -5.13 -21.09
C VAL A 557 12.50 -5.65 -21.03
N ALA A 558 12.78 -6.68 -20.22
CA ALA A 558 14.11 -7.31 -20.18
C ALA A 558 14.51 -7.92 -21.54
N GLN A 559 13.59 -8.59 -22.24
CA GLN A 559 13.86 -9.13 -23.58
C GLN A 559 14.17 -8.01 -24.59
N ASN A 560 13.48 -6.86 -24.48
CA ASN A 560 13.74 -5.70 -25.34
C ASN A 560 15.12 -5.07 -25.05
N VAL A 561 15.50 -4.97 -23.77
CA VAL A 561 16.85 -4.52 -23.37
C VAL A 561 17.93 -5.48 -23.90
N VAL A 562 17.71 -6.79 -23.87
CA VAL A 562 18.64 -7.77 -24.47
C VAL A 562 18.76 -7.55 -25.99
N GLN A 563 17.66 -7.30 -26.71
CA GLN A 563 17.70 -7.05 -28.15
C GLN A 563 18.45 -5.74 -28.49
N HIS A 564 18.16 -4.66 -27.77
CA HIS A 564 18.86 -3.37 -27.86
C HIS A 564 20.38 -3.56 -27.59
N LEU A 565 20.77 -4.27 -26.53
CA LEU A 565 22.17 -4.57 -26.20
C LEU A 565 22.86 -5.52 -27.20
N GLN A 566 22.11 -6.22 -28.05
CA GLN A 566 22.62 -7.02 -29.17
C GLN A 566 22.67 -6.24 -30.49
N GLY A 567 22.29 -4.95 -30.51
CA GLY A 567 22.24 -4.14 -31.74
C GLY A 567 21.11 -4.55 -32.71
N LYS A 568 20.15 -5.37 -32.25
CA LYS A 568 18.98 -5.76 -33.03
C LYS A 568 17.88 -4.73 -32.81
N LYS A 569 17.48 -4.02 -33.86
CA LYS A 569 16.23 -3.26 -33.80
C LYS A 569 15.06 -4.21 -33.59
N THR A 570 14.16 -3.85 -32.69
CA THR A 570 12.82 -4.45 -32.59
C THR A 570 12.08 -4.27 -33.92
N ALA A 571 11.23 -5.26 -34.26
CA ALA A 571 10.53 -5.40 -35.53
C ALA A 571 9.02 -5.53 -35.32
#